data_AF-A0A9X2E4L4-F1
#
_entry.id   AF-A0A9X2E4L4-F1
#
_cell.length_a   1.000
_cell.length_b   1.000
_cell.length_c   1.000
_cell.angle_alpha   90.00
_cell.angle_beta   90.00
_cell.angle_gamma   90.00
#
_symmetry.space_group_name_H-M   'P 1'
#
loop_
_entity.id
_entity.type
_entity.pdbx_description
1 polymer ?
#
loop_
_entity_poly.entity_id
_entity_poly.type
_entity_poly.pdbx_seq_one_letter_code
_entity_poly.pdbx_strand_id
1 'polypeptide(L)'
;MDSLTLRWPAVVTDAADPEVYVVDAVNTGPERWVPARGRVFHVVGTIVPRGTASGAVGWAALAQTPAVPLDPGEYARLPVSIDSGAWRDLEPGAHDVHAVLVATDLRAPILPVELGADRILERRRESVRPGPARRRRLLDDEIARLTAVLAAGPLLEALVREISGITDEERVVEAIARHRGLEETAARSILSAPLRDLHVSGSGRLRDLIARAVQRRDGGG
;
A
#
# COMPACT_ATOMS: atom_id res chain seq x y z
N MET A 1 15.08 -4.10 28.22
CA MET A 1 14.81 -3.53 26.88
C MET A 1 13.57 -4.13 26.21
N ASP A 2 12.79 -4.97 26.90
CA ASP A 2 11.65 -5.69 26.29
C ASP A 2 10.33 -5.33 27.00
N SER A 3 9.94 -4.06 26.91
CA SER A 3 8.67 -3.60 27.49
C SER A 3 7.51 -3.57 26.49
N LEU A 4 7.74 -4.01 25.25
CA LEU A 4 6.69 -4.08 24.24
C LEU A 4 5.97 -5.43 24.28
N THR A 5 4.64 -5.37 24.18
CA THR A 5 3.78 -6.54 23.98
C THR A 5 2.88 -6.30 22.77
N LEU A 6 2.53 -7.37 22.05
CA LEU A 6 1.55 -7.31 20.97
C LEU A 6 0.19 -7.78 21.48
N ARG A 7 -0.88 -7.10 21.08
CA ARG A 7 -2.25 -7.54 21.31
C ARG A 7 -3.13 -7.32 20.10
N TRP A 8 -4.17 -8.12 19.96
CA TRP A 8 -5.24 -7.86 19.00
C TRP A 8 -6.21 -6.82 19.57
N PRO A 9 -6.53 -5.76 18.82
CA PRO A 9 -7.57 -4.81 19.23
C PRO A 9 -8.94 -5.50 19.34
N ALA A 10 -9.79 -5.02 20.26
CA ALA A 10 -11.15 -5.54 20.43
C ALA A 10 -11.99 -5.47 19.13
N VAL A 11 -11.75 -4.45 18.30
CA VAL A 11 -12.42 -4.32 16.98
C VAL A 11 -12.07 -5.47 16.03
N VAL A 12 -10.89 -6.08 16.15
CA VAL A 12 -10.47 -7.24 15.35
C VAL A 12 -11.02 -8.54 15.93
N THR A 13 -11.34 -8.58 17.22
CA THR A 13 -11.92 -9.76 17.88
C THR A 13 -13.44 -9.84 17.76
N ASP A 14 -14.13 -8.70 17.70
CA ASP A 14 -15.60 -8.64 17.71
C ASP A 14 -16.23 -8.46 16.31
N ALA A 15 -15.50 -7.88 15.34
CA ALA A 15 -16.00 -7.69 13.99
C ALA A 15 -15.39 -8.72 13.03
N ALA A 16 -16.26 -9.50 12.38
CA ALA A 16 -15.95 -10.25 11.17
C ALA A 16 -15.71 -9.34 9.95
N ASP A 17 -15.38 -8.06 10.17
CA ASP A 17 -15.03 -7.08 9.13
C ASP A 17 -13.52 -6.77 9.20
N PRO A 18 -12.70 -7.45 8.38
CA PRO A 18 -11.26 -7.55 8.52
C PRO A 18 -10.59 -7.01 7.25
N GLU A 19 -10.96 -5.80 6.84
CA GLU A 19 -10.37 -5.20 5.65
C GLU A 19 -8.84 -5.07 5.80
N VAL A 20 -8.31 -5.03 7.03
CA VAL A 20 -6.88 -5.18 7.33
C VAL A 20 -6.70 -5.80 8.73
N TYR A 21 -6.01 -6.94 8.85
CA TYR A 21 -5.58 -7.44 10.17
C TYR A 21 -4.63 -6.41 10.81
N VAL A 22 -4.88 -6.00 12.04
CA VAL A 22 -4.06 -5.02 12.77
C VAL A 22 -3.72 -5.54 14.17
N VAL A 23 -2.50 -5.25 14.63
CA VAL A 23 -2.06 -5.50 16.01
C VAL A 23 -1.68 -4.20 16.68
N ASP A 24 -1.93 -4.07 17.98
CA ASP A 24 -1.40 -2.98 18.78
C ASP A 24 -0.08 -3.43 19.41
N ALA A 25 1.00 -2.67 19.17
CA ALA A 25 2.25 -2.77 19.91
C ALA A 25 2.18 -1.81 21.11
N VAL A 26 2.10 -2.35 22.32
CA VAL A 26 1.84 -1.61 23.56
C VAL A 26 3.11 -1.58 24.40
N ASN A 27 3.50 -0.41 24.88
CA ASN A 27 4.54 -0.32 25.91
C ASN A 27 3.93 -0.62 27.29
N THR A 28 4.21 -1.80 27.84
CA THR A 28 3.76 -2.24 29.17
C THR A 28 4.81 -1.99 30.26
N GLY A 29 5.94 -1.37 29.91
CA GLY A 29 7.00 -1.04 30.86
C GLY A 29 6.73 0.26 31.60
N PRO A 30 7.45 0.50 32.71
CA PRO A 30 7.32 1.72 33.50
C PRO A 30 8.02 2.93 32.86
N GLU A 31 8.86 2.72 31.84
CA GLU A 31 9.64 3.76 31.17
C GLU A 31 9.24 3.91 29.71
N ARG A 32 9.52 5.08 29.12
CA ARG A 32 9.30 5.35 27.70
C ARG A 32 10.13 4.40 26.84
N TRP A 33 9.45 3.67 25.96
CA TRP A 33 10.10 2.85 24.96
C TRP A 33 10.58 3.74 23.81
N VAL A 34 11.87 3.63 23.47
CA VAL A 34 12.48 4.40 22.37
C VAL A 34 13.04 3.43 21.34
N PRO A 35 12.61 3.50 20.06
CA PRO A 35 13.16 2.65 19.01
C PRO A 35 14.63 3.01 18.75
N ALA A 36 15.47 1.98 18.54
CA ALA A 36 16.81 2.20 18.02
C ALA A 36 16.73 2.91 16.65
N ARG A 37 17.73 3.75 16.36
CA ARG A 37 17.77 4.59 15.15
C ARG A 37 17.57 3.74 13.88
N GLY A 38 16.59 4.14 13.05
CA GLY A 38 16.29 3.47 11.78
C GLY A 38 15.43 2.21 11.90
N ARG A 39 14.93 1.85 13.08
CA ARG A 39 13.98 0.75 13.22
C ARG A 39 12.61 1.12 12.63
N VAL A 40 11.99 0.12 12.03
CA VAL A 40 10.63 0.16 11.51
C VAL A 40 9.77 -0.83 12.27
N PHE A 41 8.52 -0.47 12.50
CA PHE A 41 7.48 -1.43 12.82
C PHE A 41 7.07 -2.16 11.54
N HIS A 42 7.32 -3.46 11.53
CA HIS A 42 6.89 -4.35 10.46
C HIS A 42 6.34 -5.62 11.07
N VAL A 43 5.02 -5.79 10.97
CA VAL A 43 4.33 -6.98 11.46
C VAL A 43 3.95 -7.82 10.26
N VAL A 44 4.39 -9.08 10.29
CA VAL A 44 4.02 -10.08 9.29
C VAL A 44 3.10 -11.09 9.93
N GLY A 45 2.11 -11.56 9.17
CA GLY A 45 1.25 -12.64 9.60
C GLY A 45 1.16 -13.79 8.62
N THR A 46 0.70 -14.92 9.12
CA THR A 46 0.32 -16.09 8.33
C THR A 46 -1.00 -16.63 8.85
N ILE A 47 -1.74 -17.30 7.97
CA ILE A 47 -3.00 -17.95 8.27
C ILE A 47 -2.77 -19.45 8.10
N VAL A 48 -3.08 -20.22 9.13
CA VAL A 48 -2.97 -21.69 9.09
C VAL A 48 -4.28 -22.32 9.55
N PRO A 49 -4.61 -23.54 9.07
CA PRO A 49 -5.73 -24.28 9.62
C PRO A 49 -5.58 -24.44 11.14
N ARG A 50 -6.68 -24.28 11.88
CA ARG A 50 -6.66 -24.33 13.34
C ARG A 50 -6.05 -25.65 13.84
N GLY A 51 -5.14 -25.54 14.81
CA GLY A 51 -4.44 -26.70 15.38
C GLY A 51 -3.19 -27.16 14.61
N THR A 52 -2.79 -26.45 13.55
CA THR A 52 -1.51 -26.70 12.87
C THR A 52 -0.35 -26.11 13.69
N ALA A 53 0.69 -26.90 13.95
CA ALA A 53 1.91 -26.43 14.61
C ALA A 53 2.72 -25.52 13.65
N SER A 54 2.38 -24.23 13.61
CA SER A 54 3.12 -23.10 13.02
C SER A 54 3.75 -23.35 11.63
N GLY A 55 3.07 -22.90 10.57
CA GLY A 55 3.67 -22.80 9.23
C GLY A 55 4.81 -21.77 9.17
N ALA A 56 5.80 -22.01 8.31
CA ALA A 56 6.91 -21.09 8.09
C ALA A 56 6.42 -19.79 7.45
N VAL A 57 6.75 -18.65 8.07
CA VAL A 57 6.41 -17.32 7.55
C VAL A 57 7.48 -16.90 6.54
N GLY A 58 7.21 -17.09 5.25
CA GLY A 58 7.97 -16.45 4.18
C GLY A 58 7.52 -15.00 4.03
N TRP A 59 8.43 -14.02 4.14
CA TRP A 59 8.07 -12.60 4.06
C TRP A 59 8.87 -11.88 2.98
N ALA A 60 8.18 -10.98 2.27
CA ALA A 60 8.77 -9.94 1.45
C ALA A 60 8.29 -8.59 1.98
N ALA A 61 9.22 -7.66 2.22
CA ALA A 61 8.93 -6.38 2.87
C ALA A 61 8.05 -5.47 1.99
N LEU A 62 6.74 -5.44 2.27
CA LEU A 62 5.79 -4.63 1.49
C LEU A 62 5.28 -3.39 2.25
N ALA A 63 5.22 -3.40 3.58
CA ALA A 63 4.79 -2.24 4.38
C ALA A 63 5.65 -2.03 5.63
N GLN A 64 6.49 -1.00 5.62
CA GLN A 64 7.33 -0.62 6.76
C GLN A 64 6.83 0.71 7.31
N THR A 65 6.43 0.75 8.59
CA THR A 65 6.09 2.01 9.27
C THR A 65 7.27 2.42 10.13
N PRO A 66 7.75 3.68 10.11
CA PRO A 66 8.77 4.13 11.03
C PRO A 66 8.37 3.83 12.48
N ALA A 67 9.28 3.24 13.27
CA ALA A 67 8.97 3.00 14.67
C ALA A 67 8.95 4.34 15.42
N VAL A 68 7.93 4.54 16.25
CA VAL A 68 7.74 5.75 17.06
C VAL A 68 8.00 5.44 18.55
N PRO A 69 8.55 6.39 19.32
CA PRO A 69 8.62 6.24 20.77
C PRO A 69 7.22 6.07 21.38
N LEU A 70 7.10 5.23 22.41
CA LEU A 70 5.84 4.96 23.10
C LEU A 70 6.01 5.16 24.61
N ASP A 71 5.19 6.01 25.21
CA ASP A 71 5.14 6.18 26.66
C ASP A 71 4.46 4.96 27.34
N PRO A 72 4.64 4.75 28.66
CA PRO A 72 3.96 3.67 29.39
C PRO A 72 2.44 3.67 29.16
N GLY A 73 1.92 2.54 28.68
CA GLY A 73 0.49 2.36 28.34
C GLY A 73 0.10 2.85 26.94
N GLU A 74 0.98 3.56 26.23
CA GLU A 74 0.75 3.97 24.85
C GLU A 74 0.90 2.78 23.90
N TYR A 75 0.23 2.86 22.75
CA TYR A 75 0.30 1.84 21.72
C TYR A 75 0.40 2.42 20.31
N ALA A 76 1.10 1.71 19.43
CA ALA A 76 1.05 1.92 18.00
C ALA A 76 0.20 0.83 17.35
N ARG A 77 -0.79 1.21 16.53
CA ARG A 77 -1.57 0.26 15.72
C ARG A 77 -0.85 -0.03 14.41
N LEU A 78 -0.57 -1.30 14.17
CA LEU A 78 0.28 -1.76 13.09
C LEU A 78 -0.50 -2.72 12.18
N PRO A 79 -0.52 -2.50 10.85
CA PRO A 79 -1.10 -3.46 9.92
C PRO A 79 -0.25 -4.72 9.86
N VAL A 80 -0.92 -5.87 9.82
CA VAL A 80 -0.32 -7.19 9.65
C VAL A 80 -0.26 -7.49 8.16
N SER A 81 0.96 -7.61 7.64
CA SER A 81 1.19 -8.01 6.26
C SER A 81 1.08 -9.53 6.14
N ILE A 82 0.05 -10.03 5.47
CA ILE A 82 -0.11 -11.46 5.16
C ILE A 82 0.27 -11.68 3.70
N ASP A 83 1.17 -12.62 3.43
CA ASP A 83 1.61 -12.89 2.07
C ASP A 83 0.44 -13.37 1.19
N SER A 84 0.43 -12.90 -0.05
CA SER A 84 -0.49 -13.33 -1.11
C SER A 84 -0.58 -14.85 -1.27
N GLY A 85 0.54 -15.56 -1.15
CA GLY A 85 0.61 -17.01 -1.22
C GLY A 85 -0.12 -17.70 -0.07
N ALA A 86 -0.13 -17.09 1.13
CA ALA A 86 -0.84 -17.65 2.28
C ALA A 86 -2.36 -17.73 2.05
N TRP A 87 -2.93 -16.97 1.11
CA TRP A 87 -4.35 -17.03 0.73
C TRP A 87 -4.66 -18.06 -0.38
N ARG A 88 -3.64 -18.49 -1.13
CA ARG A 88 -3.81 -19.31 -2.34
C ARG A 88 -4.36 -20.69 -2.03
N ASP A 89 -3.93 -21.26 -0.92
CA ASP A 89 -4.21 -22.66 -0.56
C ASP A 89 -5.17 -22.78 0.65
N LEU A 90 -5.78 -21.66 1.09
CA LEU A 90 -6.77 -21.69 2.17
C LEU A 90 -8.10 -22.25 1.69
N GLU A 91 -8.67 -23.15 2.47
CA GLU A 91 -10.05 -23.58 2.31
C GLU A 91 -10.96 -22.82 3.28
N PRO A 92 -12.28 -22.76 3.04
CA PRO A 92 -13.20 -22.17 4.00
C PRO A 92 -13.21 -22.91 5.34
N GLY A 93 -13.33 -22.18 6.45
CA GLY A 93 -13.48 -22.74 7.79
C GLY A 93 -12.58 -22.11 8.87
N ALA A 94 -12.36 -22.87 9.93
CA ALA A 94 -11.63 -22.43 11.12
C ALA A 94 -10.11 -22.35 10.91
N HIS A 95 -9.57 -21.15 11.09
CA HIS A 95 -8.14 -20.85 10.95
C HIS A 95 -7.60 -20.11 12.16
N ASP A 96 -6.28 -20.10 12.29
CA ASP A 96 -5.54 -19.35 13.27
C ASP A 96 -4.61 -18.36 12.56
N VAL A 97 -4.68 -17.09 12.98
CA VAL A 97 -3.80 -16.03 12.49
C VAL A 97 -2.65 -15.86 13.47
N HIS A 98 -1.44 -16.02 12.96
CA HIS A 98 -0.21 -15.73 13.68
C HIS A 98 0.35 -14.41 13.19
N ALA A 99 0.84 -13.56 14.09
CA ALA A 99 1.51 -12.31 13.75
C ALA A 99 2.79 -12.13 14.55
N VAL A 100 3.83 -11.62 13.89
CA VAL A 100 5.16 -11.39 14.47
C VAL A 100 5.67 -10.01 14.07
N LEU A 101 6.12 -9.24 15.07
CA LEU A 101 6.88 -8.01 14.85
C LEU A 101 8.34 -8.39 14.59
N VAL A 102 8.76 -8.26 13.32
CA VAL A 102 10.03 -8.82 12.82
C VAL A 102 11.26 -8.25 13.54
N ALA A 103 11.25 -6.96 13.86
CA ALA A 103 12.41 -6.28 14.45
C ALA A 103 12.77 -6.75 15.87
N THR A 104 11.85 -7.40 16.57
CA THR A 104 12.01 -7.86 17.95
C THR A 104 11.61 -9.32 18.15
N ASP A 105 11.25 -10.03 17.07
CA ASP A 105 10.65 -11.36 17.08
C ASP A 105 9.47 -11.52 18.07
N LEU A 106 8.79 -10.41 18.36
CA LEU A 106 7.71 -10.38 19.32
C LEU A 106 6.44 -10.92 18.66
N ARG A 107 5.82 -11.94 19.28
CA ARG A 107 4.65 -12.62 18.73
C ARG A 107 3.37 -12.09 19.36
N ALA A 108 2.37 -11.85 18.53
CA ALA A 108 1.02 -11.63 19.02
C ALA A 108 0.42 -12.95 19.54
N PRO A 109 -0.56 -12.89 20.46
CA PRO A 109 -1.41 -14.03 20.75
C PRO A 109 -1.98 -14.64 19.45
N ILE A 110 -2.36 -15.91 19.47
CA ILE A 110 -3.02 -16.51 18.31
C ILE A 110 -4.43 -15.93 18.19
N LEU A 111 -4.80 -15.42 17.01
CA LEU A 111 -6.16 -14.95 16.73
C LEU A 111 -6.95 -16.02 15.98
N PRO A 112 -7.92 -16.69 16.63
CA PRO A 112 -8.82 -17.60 15.95
C PRO A 112 -9.76 -16.83 15.01
N VAL A 113 -9.89 -17.28 13.77
CA VAL A 113 -10.79 -16.69 12.77
C VAL A 113 -11.62 -17.78 12.07
N GLU A 114 -12.76 -17.38 11.52
CA GLU A 114 -13.56 -18.16 10.57
C GLU A 114 -13.48 -17.46 9.21
N LEU A 115 -13.17 -18.23 8.16
CA LEU A 115 -12.99 -17.71 6.81
C LEU A 115 -14.01 -18.33 5.86
N GLY A 116 -14.90 -17.49 5.33
CA GLY A 116 -15.83 -17.88 4.27
C GLY A 116 -15.17 -17.97 2.89
N ALA A 117 -15.81 -18.72 1.99
CA ALA A 117 -15.35 -18.90 0.61
C ALA A 117 -15.25 -17.58 -0.17
N ASP A 118 -16.24 -16.69 -0.01
CA ASP A 118 -16.27 -15.40 -0.72
C ASP A 118 -15.07 -14.52 -0.37
N ARG A 119 -14.71 -14.49 0.92
CA ARG A 119 -13.56 -13.73 1.42
C ARG A 119 -12.23 -14.27 0.91
N ILE A 120 -12.06 -15.59 0.92
CA ILE A 120 -10.87 -16.24 0.35
C ILE A 120 -10.77 -15.91 -1.14
N LEU A 121 -11.87 -15.98 -1.87
CA LEU A 121 -11.91 -15.69 -3.30
C LEU A 121 -11.56 -14.23 -3.62
N GLU A 122 -12.11 -13.28 -2.86
CA GLU A 122 -11.80 -11.86 -2.96
C GLU A 122 -10.29 -11.60 -2.78
N ARG A 123 -9.71 -12.10 -1.68
CA ARG A 123 -8.26 -11.95 -1.42
C ARG A 123 -7.41 -12.62 -2.47
N ARG A 124 -7.81 -13.79 -2.98
CA ARG A 124 -7.12 -14.45 -4.09
C ARG A 124 -7.08 -13.55 -5.32
N ARG A 125 -8.20 -12.89 -5.68
CA ARG A 125 -8.27 -11.96 -6.83
C ARG A 125 -7.35 -10.75 -6.66
N GLU A 126 -7.31 -10.16 -5.47
CA GLU A 126 -6.40 -9.04 -5.15
C GLU A 126 -4.92 -9.46 -5.19
N SER A 127 -4.64 -10.70 -4.80
CA SER A 127 -3.28 -11.25 -4.67
C SER A 127 -2.62 -11.67 -5.99
N VAL A 128 -3.37 -11.72 -7.09
CA VAL A 128 -2.84 -12.13 -8.40
C VAL A 128 -1.86 -11.07 -8.90
N ARG A 129 -0.56 -11.35 -8.77
CA ARG A 129 0.47 -10.56 -9.43
C ARG A 129 0.18 -10.52 -10.93
N PRO A 130 0.15 -9.34 -11.56
CA PRO A 130 -0.07 -9.26 -13.00
C PRO A 130 1.01 -10.06 -13.72
N GLY A 131 0.59 -10.94 -14.64
CA GLY A 131 1.53 -11.65 -15.51
C GLY A 131 2.41 -10.68 -16.30
N PRO A 132 3.55 -11.13 -16.86
CA PRO A 132 4.56 -10.25 -17.45
C PRO A 132 3.99 -9.26 -18.47
N ALA A 133 3.09 -9.72 -19.35
CA ALA A 133 2.44 -8.87 -20.35
C ALA A 133 1.54 -7.78 -19.73
N ARG A 134 0.74 -8.12 -18.70
CA ARG A 134 -0.11 -7.15 -17.98
C ARG A 134 0.74 -6.16 -17.20
N ARG A 135 1.80 -6.64 -16.54
CA ARG A 135 2.76 -5.78 -15.83
C ARG A 135 3.44 -4.79 -16.77
N ARG A 136 3.83 -5.23 -17.97
CA ARG A 136 4.41 -4.36 -19.00
C ARG A 136 3.43 -3.26 -19.42
N ARG A 137 2.19 -3.61 -19.73
CA ARG A 137 1.13 -2.63 -20.07
C ARG A 137 0.92 -1.61 -18.96
N LEU A 138 0.79 -2.05 -17.70
CA LEU A 138 0.63 -1.14 -16.56
C LEU A 138 1.81 -0.16 -16.41
N LEU A 139 3.04 -0.61 -16.71
CA LEU A 139 4.22 0.27 -16.68
C LEU A 139 4.22 1.24 -17.86
N ASP A 140 3.82 0.80 -19.06
CA ASP A 140 3.67 1.67 -20.22
C ASP A 140 2.60 2.75 -19.97
N ASP A 141 1.46 2.39 -19.38
CA ASP A 141 0.39 3.32 -19.00
C ASP A 141 0.89 4.36 -17.97
N GLU A 142 1.63 3.92 -16.95
CA GLU A 142 2.22 4.80 -15.95
C GLU A 142 3.27 5.75 -16.55
N ILE A 143 4.10 5.27 -17.48
CA ILE A 143 5.08 6.10 -18.19
C ILE A 143 4.35 7.17 -19.02
N ALA A 144 3.32 6.79 -19.78
CA ALA A 144 2.54 7.72 -20.58
C ALA A 144 1.89 8.80 -19.71
N ARG A 145 1.28 8.40 -18.60
CA ARG A 145 0.68 9.29 -17.60
C ARG A 145 1.67 10.33 -17.06
N LEU A 146 2.81 9.88 -16.54
CA LEU A 146 3.83 10.75 -15.96
C LEU A 146 4.43 11.69 -17.01
N THR A 147 4.59 11.21 -18.25
CA THR A 147 5.11 12.01 -19.36
C THR A 147 4.14 13.12 -19.75
N ALA A 148 2.83 12.83 -19.78
CA ALA A 148 1.80 13.84 -20.05
C ALA A 148 1.81 14.96 -19.00
N VAL A 149 1.88 14.60 -17.70
CA VAL A 149 1.97 15.58 -16.61
C VAL A 149 3.23 16.42 -16.71
N LEU A 150 4.39 15.81 -16.97
CA LEU A 150 5.65 16.53 -17.15
C LEU A 150 5.60 17.50 -18.33
N ALA A 151 4.96 17.10 -19.44
CA ALA A 151 4.81 17.92 -20.63
C ALA A 151 3.81 19.08 -20.44
N ALA A 152 2.85 18.94 -19.53
CA ALA A 152 1.87 19.97 -19.21
C ALA A 152 2.41 21.10 -18.34
N GLY A 153 3.47 20.86 -17.54
CA GLY A 153 4.02 21.86 -16.62
C GLY A 153 4.34 23.23 -17.26
N PRO A 154 5.05 23.30 -18.41
CA PRO A 154 5.28 24.56 -19.12
C PRO A 154 4.03 25.25 -19.65
N LEU A 155 2.89 24.54 -19.73
CA LEU A 155 1.61 25.03 -20.24
C LEU A 155 0.62 25.36 -19.11
N LEU A 156 1.00 25.20 -17.85
CA LEU A 156 0.09 25.27 -16.71
C LEU A 156 -0.73 26.57 -16.68
N GLU A 157 -0.09 27.72 -16.91
CA GLU A 157 -0.77 29.02 -16.92
C GLU A 157 -1.84 29.10 -18.03
N ALA A 158 -1.52 28.61 -19.22
CA ALA A 158 -2.45 28.59 -20.35
C ALA A 158 -3.63 27.64 -20.09
N LEU A 159 -3.35 26.45 -19.56
CA LEU A 159 -4.36 25.46 -19.19
C LEU A 159 -5.33 26.02 -18.14
N VAL A 160 -4.79 26.61 -17.06
CA VAL A 160 -5.61 27.22 -16.01
C VAL A 160 -6.50 28.32 -16.58
N ARG A 161 -5.96 29.18 -17.46
CA ARG A 161 -6.75 30.25 -18.10
C ARG A 161 -7.87 29.70 -18.98
N GLU A 162 -7.60 28.64 -19.74
CA GLU A 162 -8.59 28.04 -20.65
C GLU A 162 -9.73 27.35 -19.90
N ILE A 163 -9.42 26.63 -18.82
CA ILE A 163 -10.41 25.90 -18.04
C ILE A 163 -11.11 26.79 -16.99
N SER A 164 -10.59 28.00 -16.76
CA SER A 164 -11.18 28.98 -15.85
C SER A 164 -12.58 29.36 -16.32
N GLY A 165 -13.59 28.97 -15.55
CA GLY A 165 -15.00 29.21 -15.86
C GLY A 165 -15.74 28.00 -16.44
N ILE A 166 -15.06 26.88 -16.69
CA ILE A 166 -15.71 25.61 -17.00
C ILE A 166 -16.05 24.91 -15.68
N THR A 167 -17.33 24.58 -15.48
CA THR A 167 -17.82 23.91 -14.26
C THR A 167 -18.03 22.41 -14.44
N ASP A 168 -18.01 21.93 -15.68
CA ASP A 168 -18.19 20.52 -16.04
C ASP A 168 -16.82 19.87 -16.28
N GLU A 169 -16.52 18.82 -15.51
CA GLU A 169 -15.24 18.12 -15.56
C GLU A 169 -14.95 17.54 -16.95
N GLU A 170 -15.97 17.01 -17.63
CA GLU A 170 -15.80 16.43 -18.97
C GLU A 170 -15.39 17.50 -19.99
N ARG A 171 -15.98 18.69 -19.90
CA ARG A 171 -15.60 19.86 -20.71
C ARG A 171 -14.18 20.36 -20.38
N VAL A 172 -13.73 20.22 -19.13
CA VAL A 172 -12.35 20.52 -18.75
C VAL A 172 -11.39 19.51 -19.39
N VAL A 173 -11.72 18.22 -19.35
CA VAL A 173 -10.92 17.16 -19.99
C VAL A 173 -10.84 17.39 -21.50
N GLU A 174 -11.95 17.69 -22.17
CA GLU A 174 -11.97 18.04 -23.60
C GLU A 174 -11.08 19.25 -23.91
N ALA A 175 -11.14 20.31 -23.09
CA ALA A 175 -10.31 21.50 -23.26
C ALA A 175 -8.81 21.17 -23.11
N ILE A 176 -8.43 20.38 -22.10
CA ILE A 176 -7.06 19.91 -21.92
C ILE A 176 -6.62 19.01 -23.09
N ALA A 177 -7.49 18.13 -23.59
CA ALA A 177 -7.19 17.22 -24.71
C ALA A 177 -6.89 17.97 -26.01
N ARG A 178 -7.55 19.12 -26.26
CA ARG A 178 -7.27 19.96 -27.43
C ARG A 178 -5.84 20.51 -27.43
N HIS A 179 -5.22 20.70 -26.27
CA HIS A 179 -3.82 21.09 -26.22
C HIS A 179 -2.94 19.97 -26.77
N ARG A 180 -2.31 20.22 -27.93
CA ARG A 180 -1.37 19.29 -28.60
C ARG A 180 -1.99 17.95 -29.05
N GLY A 181 -3.31 17.84 -29.12
CA GLY A 181 -3.98 16.61 -29.55
C GLY A 181 -3.71 15.45 -28.58
N LEU A 182 -3.79 15.72 -27.29
CA LEU A 182 -3.61 14.70 -26.26
C LEU A 182 -4.79 13.72 -26.28
N GLU A 183 -4.48 12.45 -26.05
CA GLU A 183 -5.47 11.43 -25.73
C GLU A 183 -6.25 11.82 -24.47
N GLU A 184 -7.53 11.46 -24.40
CA GLU A 184 -8.41 11.78 -23.28
C GLU A 184 -7.84 11.29 -21.93
N THR A 185 -7.23 10.11 -21.92
CA THR A 185 -6.59 9.52 -20.74
C THR A 185 -5.42 10.36 -20.24
N ALA A 186 -4.64 10.97 -21.15
CA ALA A 186 -3.58 11.90 -20.80
C ALA A 186 -4.13 13.23 -20.25
N ALA A 187 -5.22 13.73 -20.83
CA ALA A 187 -5.90 14.92 -20.33
C ALA A 187 -6.45 14.74 -18.91
N ARG A 188 -7.12 13.62 -18.63
CA ARG A 188 -7.58 13.25 -17.27
C ARG A 188 -6.42 13.14 -16.28
N SER A 189 -5.27 12.65 -16.75
CA SER A 189 -4.07 12.52 -15.94
C SER A 189 -3.45 13.86 -15.55
N ILE A 190 -3.54 14.86 -16.44
CA ILE A 190 -3.10 16.23 -16.17
C ILE A 190 -4.06 16.89 -15.18
N LEU A 191 -5.38 16.73 -15.38
CA LEU A 191 -6.41 17.31 -14.50
C LEU A 191 -6.30 16.82 -13.05
N SER A 192 -6.02 15.53 -12.86
CA SER A 192 -5.88 14.92 -11.53
C SER A 192 -4.48 15.06 -10.91
N ALA A 193 -3.54 15.72 -11.61
CA ALA A 193 -2.18 15.86 -11.13
C ALA A 193 -2.06 16.86 -9.97
N PRO A 194 -1.28 16.56 -8.91
CA PRO A 194 -0.95 17.54 -7.90
C PRO A 194 -0.23 18.76 -8.49
N LEU A 195 -0.60 19.98 -8.07
CA LEU A 195 0.02 21.23 -8.56
C LEU A 195 1.55 21.22 -8.47
N ARG A 196 2.11 20.61 -7.42
CA ARG A 196 3.57 20.46 -7.25
C ARG A 196 4.25 19.69 -8.38
N ASP A 197 3.55 18.75 -9.00
CA ASP A 197 4.08 17.90 -10.07
C ASP A 197 4.02 18.64 -11.43
N LEU A 198 3.09 19.61 -11.57
CA LEU A 198 3.00 20.53 -12.72
C LEU A 198 3.96 21.72 -12.60
N HIS A 199 4.44 22.04 -11.40
CA HIS A 199 5.40 23.11 -11.16
C HIS A 199 6.85 22.69 -11.46
N VAL A 200 7.72 23.65 -11.82
CA VAL A 200 9.12 23.40 -12.18
C VAL A 200 9.92 22.67 -11.08
N SER A 201 9.56 22.89 -9.81
CA SER A 201 10.18 22.21 -8.67
C SER A 201 9.91 20.69 -8.64
N GLY A 202 8.80 20.23 -9.24
CA GLY A 202 8.44 18.82 -9.30
C GLY A 202 8.99 18.08 -10.53
N SER A 203 9.45 18.81 -11.56
CA SER A 203 9.89 18.20 -12.82
C SER A 203 11.05 17.21 -12.66
N GLY A 204 11.97 17.46 -11.73
CA GLY A 204 13.07 16.53 -11.44
C GLY A 204 12.57 15.19 -10.92
N ARG A 205 11.69 15.23 -9.92
CA ARG A 205 11.05 14.03 -9.35
C ARG A 205 10.26 13.23 -10.39
N LEU A 206 9.50 13.92 -11.26
CA LEU A 206 8.75 13.24 -12.33
C LEU A 206 9.68 12.52 -13.30
N ARG A 207 10.80 13.14 -13.72
CA ARG A 207 11.79 12.50 -14.59
C ARG A 207 12.39 11.26 -13.93
N ASP A 208 12.70 11.31 -12.64
CA ASP A 208 13.21 10.16 -11.89
C ASP A 208 12.18 9.02 -11.83
N LEU A 209 10.90 9.35 -11.62
CA LEU A 209 9.82 8.36 -11.61
C LEU A 209 9.64 7.70 -12.98
N ILE A 210 9.69 8.48 -14.06
CA ILE A 210 9.65 7.97 -15.44
C ILE A 210 10.82 7.02 -15.68
N ALA A 211 12.05 7.43 -15.35
CA ALA A 211 13.25 6.61 -15.54
C ALA A 211 13.16 5.27 -14.76
N ARG A 212 12.66 5.29 -13.52
CA ARG A 212 12.42 4.07 -12.73
C ARG A 212 11.33 3.19 -13.31
N ALA A 213 10.27 3.76 -13.88
CA ALA A 213 9.21 3.00 -14.54
C ALA A 213 9.73 2.31 -15.82
N VAL A 214 10.51 3.02 -16.64
CA VAL A 214 11.20 2.48 -17.82
C VAL A 214 12.13 1.33 -17.43
N GLN A 215 12.99 1.53 -16.42
CA GLN A 215 13.90 0.49 -15.96
C GLN A 215 13.17 -0.76 -15.47
N ARG A 216 12.03 -0.62 -14.77
CA ARG A 216 11.21 -1.75 -14.33
C ARG A 216 10.51 -2.48 -15.48
N ARG A 217 10.19 -1.77 -16.57
CA ARG A 217 9.57 -2.34 -17.76
C ARG A 217 10.59 -3.16 -18.55
N ASP A 218 11.79 -2.62 -18.70
CA ASP A 218 12.84 -3.19 -19.54
C ASP A 218 13.65 -4.28 -18.81
N GLY A 219 13.77 -4.19 -17.47
CA GLY A 219 14.48 -5.17 -16.64
C GLY A 219 13.62 -6.35 -16.14
N GLY A 220 12.36 -6.47 -16.58
CA GLY A 220 11.42 -7.51 -16.15
C GLY A 220 11.31 -8.71 -17.11
N GLY A 221 12.45 -9.19 -17.64
CA GLY A 221 12.56 -10.40 -18.47
C GLY A 221 12.73 -11.66 -17.64
#